data_AF-A0A553UMQ0-F1
#
_entry.id   AF-A0A553UMQ0-F1
#
_cell.length_a   1.000
_cell.length_b   1.000
_cell.length_c   1.000
_cell.angle_alpha   90.00
_cell.angle_beta   90.00
_cell.angle_gamma   90.00
#
_symmetry.space_group_name_H-M   'P 1'
#
loop_
_entity.id
_entity.type
_entity.pdbx_description
1 polymer ?
#
loop_
_entity_poly.entity_id
_entity_poly.type
_entity_poly.pdbx_seq_one_letter_code
_entity_poly.pdbx_strand_id
1 'polypeptide(L)'
;MQAPDISAGRGGLSALSDSFSQMQGAHGFMANALNTFHNQVNNIGGSVYNILNNEELKAHKRLQDKTQNERAERALKLQEEGFKYQQMQDKIKNAQMERKINIEAQNVKALNALRGWQGKQMQANTLAQNIQNFNLGGLMQESDNPQTMMGGNAIRAQSGLLKNPGQKPPLITPMGRK
;
A
#
# COMPACT_ATOMS: atom_id res chain seq x y z
N MET A 1 -51.46 -7.80 120.80
CA MET A 1 -51.78 -8.11 119.39
C MET A 1 -50.74 -7.40 118.54
N GLN A 2 -49.81 -8.15 117.95
CA GLN A 2 -48.70 -7.62 117.16
C GLN A 2 -49.17 -7.52 115.71
N ALA A 3 -49.15 -6.31 115.13
CA ALA A 3 -49.61 -6.08 113.76
C ALA A 3 -48.72 -6.85 112.77
N PRO A 4 -49.28 -7.39 111.66
CA PRO A 4 -48.49 -8.09 110.66
C PRO A 4 -47.48 -7.13 110.03
N ASP A 5 -46.23 -7.58 109.88
CA ASP A 5 -45.14 -6.79 109.30
C ASP A 5 -45.30 -6.71 107.76
N ILE A 6 -45.86 -5.59 107.28
CA ILE A 6 -46.16 -5.31 105.86
C ILE A 6 -44.89 -4.86 105.10
N SER A 7 -43.73 -4.71 105.78
CA SER A 7 -42.53 -4.12 105.17
C SER A 7 -41.89 -5.00 104.09
N ALA A 8 -41.87 -6.33 104.28
CA ALA A 8 -41.37 -7.28 103.29
C ALA A 8 -42.22 -7.32 102.00
N GLY A 9 -43.52 -7.12 102.12
CA GLY A 9 -44.45 -7.07 100.96
C GLY A 9 -44.31 -5.80 100.12
N ARG A 10 -43.95 -4.67 100.73
CA ARG A 10 -43.71 -3.40 99.99
C ARG A 10 -42.38 -3.40 99.25
N GLY A 11 -41.33 -4.00 99.82
CA GLY A 11 -40.02 -4.14 99.16
C GLY A 11 -40.07 -5.08 97.95
N GLY A 12 -40.79 -6.21 98.06
CA GLY A 12 -40.97 -7.15 96.95
C GLY A 12 -41.76 -6.57 95.77
N LEU A 13 -42.79 -5.75 96.04
CA LEU A 13 -43.53 -5.03 95.00
C LEU A 13 -42.69 -3.92 94.33
N SER A 14 -41.80 -3.26 95.08
CA SER A 14 -40.84 -2.30 94.51
C SER A 14 -39.82 -3.00 93.60
N ALA A 15 -39.26 -4.14 94.02
CA ALA A 15 -38.33 -4.91 93.21
C ALA A 15 -38.99 -5.48 91.94
N LEU A 16 -40.26 -5.89 92.03
CA LEU A 16 -41.06 -6.28 90.87
C LEU A 16 -41.30 -5.09 89.93
N SER A 17 -41.65 -3.93 90.46
CA SER A 17 -41.80 -2.69 89.68
C SER A 17 -40.51 -2.32 88.94
N ASP A 18 -39.37 -2.40 89.61
CA ASP A 18 -38.06 -2.10 89.03
C ASP A 18 -37.67 -3.14 87.96
N SER A 19 -37.98 -4.41 88.18
CA SER A 19 -37.77 -5.48 87.19
C SER A 19 -38.66 -5.31 85.95
N PHE A 20 -39.91 -4.88 86.11
CA PHE A 20 -40.80 -4.54 85.00
C PHE A 20 -40.33 -3.31 84.22
N SER A 21 -39.83 -2.30 84.93
CA SER A 21 -39.28 -1.09 84.33
C SER A 21 -38.01 -1.39 83.53
N GLN A 22 -37.11 -2.23 84.06
CA GLN A 22 -35.93 -2.73 83.33
C GLN A 22 -36.33 -3.61 82.15
N MET A 23 -37.35 -4.46 82.28
CA MET A 23 -37.84 -5.30 81.18
C MET A 23 -38.47 -4.47 80.06
N GLN A 24 -39.22 -3.42 80.39
CA GLN A 24 -39.75 -2.46 79.41
C GLN A 24 -38.62 -1.69 78.73
N GLY A 25 -37.59 -1.27 79.47
CA GLY A 25 -36.39 -0.65 78.91
C GLY A 25 -35.63 -1.59 77.97
N ALA A 26 -35.46 -2.85 78.35
CA ALA A 26 -34.82 -3.88 77.53
C ALA A 26 -35.63 -4.18 76.26
N HIS A 27 -36.96 -4.23 76.35
CA HIS A 27 -37.84 -4.37 75.18
C HIS A 27 -37.73 -3.17 74.24
N GLY A 28 -37.68 -1.95 74.77
CA GLY A 28 -37.46 -0.74 73.96
C GLY A 28 -36.11 -0.77 73.25
N PHE A 29 -35.05 -1.21 73.92
CA PHE A 29 -33.74 -1.39 73.32
C PHE A 29 -33.75 -2.46 72.21
N MET A 30 -34.42 -3.59 72.44
CA MET A 30 -34.54 -4.66 71.46
C MET A 30 -35.35 -4.24 70.23
N ALA A 31 -36.45 -3.50 70.43
CA ALA A 31 -37.24 -2.93 69.33
C ALA A 31 -36.42 -1.94 68.50
N ASN A 32 -35.60 -1.10 69.14
CA ASN A 32 -34.68 -0.19 68.45
C ASN A 32 -33.59 -0.96 67.68
N ALA A 33 -32.99 -1.99 68.29
CA ALA A 33 -31.99 -2.82 67.63
C ALA A 33 -32.56 -3.55 66.40
N LEU A 34 -33.78 -4.09 66.50
CA LEU A 34 -34.49 -4.71 65.37
C LEU A 34 -34.80 -3.69 64.26
N ASN A 35 -35.24 -2.49 64.62
CA ASN A 35 -35.45 -1.41 63.63
C ASN A 35 -34.15 -1.00 62.93
N THR A 36 -33.05 -0.86 63.67
CA THR A 36 -31.73 -0.56 63.10
C THR A 36 -31.25 -1.69 62.18
N PHE A 37 -31.40 -2.95 62.61
CA PHE A 37 -31.05 -4.11 61.79
C PHE A 37 -31.88 -4.17 60.52
N HIS A 38 -33.20 -3.95 60.61
CA HIS A 38 -34.10 -3.96 59.46
C HIS A 38 -33.72 -2.87 58.44
N ASN A 39 -33.42 -1.66 58.92
CA ASN A 39 -32.94 -0.57 58.07
C ASN A 39 -31.59 -0.90 57.41
N GLN A 40 -30.68 -1.54 58.16
CA GLN A 40 -29.36 -1.93 57.65
C GLN A 40 -29.47 -3.02 56.57
N VAL A 41 -30.33 -4.02 56.75
CA VAL A 41 -30.59 -5.06 55.76
C VAL A 41 -31.18 -4.47 54.47
N ASN A 42 -32.18 -3.58 54.59
CA ASN A 42 -32.78 -2.91 53.44
C ASN A 42 -31.77 -2.05 52.67
N ASN A 43 -30.90 -1.33 53.39
CA ASN A 43 -29.84 -0.52 52.79
C ASN A 43 -28.77 -1.38 52.09
N ILE A 44 -28.40 -2.52 52.68
CA ILE A 44 -27.45 -3.47 52.08
C ILE A 44 -28.04 -4.07 50.81
N GLY A 45 -29.31 -4.49 50.84
CA GLY A 45 -30.00 -5.03 49.65
C GLY A 45 -29.94 -4.05 48.48
N GLY A 46 -30.36 -2.80 48.69
CA GLY A 46 -30.28 -1.75 47.66
C GLY A 46 -28.85 -1.47 47.18
N SER A 47 -27.87 -1.44 48.09
CA SER A 47 -26.45 -1.24 47.74
C SER A 47 -25.90 -2.37 46.87
N VAL A 48 -26.16 -3.63 47.23
CA VAL A 48 -25.69 -4.80 46.47
C VAL A 48 -26.29 -4.83 45.08
N TYR A 49 -27.60 -4.56 44.93
CA TYR A 49 -28.23 -4.46 43.61
C TYR A 49 -27.63 -3.35 42.75
N ASN A 50 -27.32 -2.19 43.34
CA ASN A 50 -26.70 -1.08 42.62
C ASN A 50 -25.25 -1.37 42.22
N ILE A 51 -24.50 -2.10 43.06
CA ILE A 51 -23.14 -2.53 42.74
C ILE A 51 -23.16 -3.54 41.60
N LEU A 52 -24.01 -4.56 41.68
CA LEU A 52 -24.16 -5.59 40.65
C LEU A 52 -24.54 -4.97 39.30
N ASN A 53 -25.58 -4.12 39.27
CA ASN A 53 -26.00 -3.44 38.05
C ASN A 53 -24.88 -2.56 37.47
N ASN A 54 -24.11 -1.86 38.30
CA ASN A 54 -23.00 -1.04 37.84
C ASN A 54 -21.82 -1.87 37.31
N GLU A 55 -21.52 -3.01 37.94
CA GLU A 55 -20.48 -3.92 37.45
C GLU A 55 -20.86 -4.56 36.13
N GLU A 56 -22.10 -5.04 35.99
CA GLU A 56 -22.60 -5.59 34.73
C GLU A 56 -22.58 -4.55 33.62
N LEU A 57 -23.02 -3.32 33.89
CA LEU A 57 -22.99 -2.23 32.92
C LEU A 57 -21.55 -1.89 32.50
N LYS A 58 -20.60 -1.86 33.44
CA LYS A 58 -19.18 -1.64 33.15
C LYS A 58 -18.59 -2.79 32.34
N ALA A 59 -18.92 -4.04 32.67
CA ALA A 59 -18.47 -5.21 31.93
C ALA A 59 -19.00 -5.20 30.49
N HIS A 60 -20.27 -4.85 30.31
CA HIS A 60 -20.87 -4.68 28.98
C HIS A 60 -20.19 -3.58 28.16
N LYS A 61 -19.91 -2.42 28.76
CA LYS A 61 -19.16 -1.34 28.09
C LYS A 61 -17.77 -1.79 27.67
N ARG A 62 -17.02 -2.46 28.55
CA ARG A 62 -15.70 -3.02 28.21
C ARG A 62 -15.75 -4.00 27.05
N LEU A 63 -16.78 -4.84 26.98
CA LEU A 63 -16.96 -5.77 25.85
C LEU A 63 -17.27 -5.02 24.55
N GLN A 64 -18.11 -3.99 24.60
CA GLN A 64 -18.38 -3.14 23.43
C GLN A 64 -17.13 -2.41 22.95
N ASP A 65 -16.39 -1.79 23.87
CA ASP A 65 -15.14 -1.08 23.57
C ASP A 65 -14.10 -2.03 22.98
N LYS A 66 -13.95 -3.23 23.56
CA LYS A 66 -13.06 -4.26 23.02
C LYS A 66 -13.46 -4.65 21.59
N THR A 67 -14.75 -4.86 21.34
CA THR A 67 -15.27 -5.23 20.02
C THR A 67 -15.06 -4.10 19.00
N GLN A 68 -15.25 -2.85 19.41
CA GLN A 68 -14.99 -1.68 18.57
C GLN A 68 -13.49 -1.55 18.25
N ASN A 69 -12.62 -1.70 19.24
CA ASN A 69 -11.17 -1.67 19.05
C ASN A 69 -10.70 -2.78 18.09
N GLU A 70 -11.19 -4.01 18.25
CA GLU A 70 -10.87 -5.11 17.34
C GLU A 70 -11.37 -4.88 15.90
N ARG A 71 -12.49 -4.17 15.73
CA ARG A 71 -12.99 -3.78 14.40
C ARG A 71 -12.13 -2.68 13.79
N ALA A 72 -11.75 -1.68 14.57
CA ALA A 72 -10.88 -0.60 14.14
C ALA A 72 -9.50 -1.14 13.74
N GLU A 73 -8.92 -2.03 14.55
CA GLU A 73 -7.62 -2.65 14.24
C GLU A 73 -7.68 -3.49 12.96
N ARG A 74 -8.76 -4.27 12.76
CA ARG A 74 -8.96 -5.01 11.51
C ARG A 74 -9.09 -4.09 10.30
N ALA A 75 -9.81 -2.98 10.43
CA ALA A 75 -9.96 -2.00 9.35
C ALA A 75 -8.60 -1.37 9.00
N LEU A 76 -7.79 -1.00 9.99
CA LEU A 76 -6.45 -0.47 9.79
C LEU A 76 -5.53 -1.49 9.10
N LYS A 77 -5.53 -2.76 9.55
CA LYS A 77 -4.75 -3.82 8.91
C LYS A 77 -5.14 -4.02 7.45
N LEU A 78 -6.43 -4.04 7.13
CA LEU A 78 -6.91 -4.15 5.75
C LEU A 78 -6.46 -2.94 4.90
N GLN A 79 -6.47 -1.74 5.48
CA GLN A 79 -6.00 -0.54 4.78
C GLN A 79 -4.49 -0.60 4.50
N GLU A 80 -3.69 -1.04 5.48
CA GLU A 80 -2.25 -1.23 5.31
C GLU A 80 -1.92 -2.30 4.27
N GLU A 81 -2.62 -3.43 4.30
CA GLU A 81 -2.47 -4.50 3.31
C GLU A 81 -2.85 -4.02 1.90
N GLY A 82 -3.96 -3.28 1.78
CA GLY A 82 -4.35 -2.66 0.52
C GLY A 82 -3.29 -1.71 -0.04
N PHE A 83 -2.70 -0.88 0.82
CA PHE A 83 -1.62 0.02 0.42
C PHE A 83 -0.35 -0.72 0.02
N LYS A 84 0.06 -1.75 0.78
CA LYS A 84 1.20 -2.62 0.43
C LYS A 84 0.98 -3.33 -0.90
N TYR A 85 -0.24 -3.80 -1.14
CA TYR A 85 -0.61 -4.47 -2.39
C TYR A 85 -0.55 -3.50 -3.58
N GLN A 86 -1.07 -2.27 -3.43
CA GLN A 86 -0.94 -1.23 -4.45
C GLN A 86 0.53 -0.92 -4.78
N GLN A 87 1.37 -0.72 -3.76
CA GLN A 87 2.81 -0.50 -3.99
C GLN A 87 3.48 -1.67 -4.73
N MET A 88 3.09 -2.91 -4.40
CA MET A 88 3.62 -4.10 -5.06
C MET A 88 3.18 -4.14 -6.54
N GLN A 89 1.91 -3.85 -6.83
CA GLN A 89 1.42 -3.78 -8.20
C GLN A 89 2.12 -2.70 -9.00
N ASP A 90 2.34 -1.51 -8.43
CA ASP A 90 3.05 -0.42 -9.09
C ASP A 90 4.50 -0.81 -9.39
N LYS A 91 5.19 -1.46 -8.45
CA LYS A 91 6.55 -2.00 -8.68
C LYS A 91 6.57 -3.02 -9.83
N ILE A 92 5.61 -3.94 -9.86
CA ILE A 92 5.51 -4.94 -10.94
C ILE A 92 5.25 -4.25 -12.28
N LYS A 93 4.31 -3.31 -12.32
CA LYS A 93 3.96 -2.56 -13.53
C LYS A 93 5.15 -1.76 -14.05
N ASN A 94 5.88 -1.08 -13.16
CA ASN A 94 7.06 -0.32 -13.52
C ASN A 94 8.18 -1.23 -14.05
N ALA A 95 8.43 -2.38 -13.41
CA ALA A 95 9.42 -3.35 -13.87
C ALA A 95 9.05 -3.95 -15.24
N GLN A 96 7.76 -4.24 -15.48
CA GLN A 96 7.29 -4.69 -16.79
C GLN A 96 7.44 -3.61 -17.86
N MET A 97 7.11 -2.36 -17.53
CA MET A 97 7.25 -1.23 -18.44
C MET A 97 8.72 -0.98 -18.81
N GLU A 98 9.62 -1.03 -17.83
CA GLU A 98 11.06 -0.88 -18.07
C GLU A 98 11.63 -1.99 -18.96
N ARG A 99 11.22 -3.24 -18.72
CA ARG A 99 11.58 -4.36 -19.62
C ARG A 99 11.07 -4.13 -21.04
N LYS A 100 9.83 -3.68 -21.19
CA LYS A 100 9.26 -3.38 -22.51
C LYS A 100 10.04 -2.28 -23.23
N ILE A 101 10.35 -1.19 -22.54
CA ILE A 101 11.16 -0.08 -23.08
C ILE A 101 12.54 -0.58 -23.53
N ASN A 102 13.20 -1.41 -22.72
CA ASN A 102 14.50 -1.96 -23.09
C ASN A 102 14.44 -2.87 -24.32
N ILE A 103 13.41 -3.72 -24.42
CA ILE A 103 13.20 -4.57 -25.61
C ILE A 103 12.94 -3.71 -26.84
N GLU A 104 12.08 -2.69 -26.74
CA GLU A 104 11.80 -1.77 -27.85
C GLU A 104 13.06 -1.01 -28.30
N ALA A 105 13.86 -0.50 -27.35
CA ALA A 105 15.11 0.17 -27.65
C ALA A 105 16.12 -0.77 -28.36
N GLN A 106 16.23 -2.02 -27.91
CA GLN A 106 17.06 -3.04 -28.56
C GLN A 106 16.56 -3.37 -29.96
N ASN A 107 15.25 -3.52 -30.15
CA ASN A 107 14.65 -3.78 -31.46
C ASN A 107 14.91 -2.62 -32.43
N VAL A 108 14.76 -1.36 -31.99
CA VAL A 108 15.06 -0.18 -32.81
C VAL A 108 16.53 -0.15 -33.19
N LYS A 109 17.44 -0.43 -32.25
CA LYS A 109 18.88 -0.51 -32.52
C LYS A 109 19.21 -1.59 -33.55
N ALA A 110 18.61 -2.77 -33.42
CA ALA A 110 18.79 -3.89 -34.35
C ALA A 110 18.24 -3.55 -35.75
N LEU A 111 17.05 -2.94 -35.84
CA LEU A 111 16.46 -2.50 -37.11
C LEU A 111 17.30 -1.44 -37.80
N ASN A 112 17.83 -0.47 -37.05
CA ASN A 112 18.72 0.55 -37.61
C ASN A 112 20.04 -0.05 -38.12
N ALA A 113 20.62 -1.01 -37.38
CA ALA A 113 21.80 -1.74 -37.83
C ALA A 113 21.52 -2.53 -39.12
N LEU A 114 20.36 -3.22 -39.18
CA LEU A 114 19.94 -3.96 -40.37
C LEU A 114 19.76 -3.04 -41.58
N ARG A 115 19.07 -1.89 -41.41
CA ARG A 115 18.92 -0.89 -42.47
C ARG A 115 20.26 -0.34 -42.94
N GLY A 116 21.18 -0.07 -42.01
CA GLY A 116 22.53 0.39 -42.34
C GLY A 116 23.32 -0.66 -43.14
N TRP A 117 23.20 -1.94 -42.77
CA TRP A 117 23.83 -3.04 -43.50
C TRP A 117 23.22 -3.23 -44.90
N GLN A 118 21.88 -3.23 -45.01
CA GLN A 118 21.18 -3.31 -46.29
C GLN A 118 21.57 -2.16 -47.21
N GLY A 119 21.66 -0.93 -46.68
CA GLY A 119 22.11 0.23 -47.44
C GLY A 119 23.54 0.06 -47.98
N LYS A 120 24.47 -0.43 -47.14
CA LYS A 120 25.85 -0.75 -47.57
C LYS A 120 25.89 -1.85 -48.62
N GLN A 121 25.08 -2.89 -48.46
CA GLN A 121 25.01 -3.99 -49.42
C GLN A 121 24.46 -3.51 -50.77
N MET A 122 23.40 -2.69 -50.76
CA MET A 122 22.88 -2.06 -51.98
C MET A 122 23.93 -1.19 -52.65
N GLN A 123 24.64 -0.34 -51.89
CA GLN A 123 25.73 0.49 -52.43
C GLN A 123 26.85 -0.37 -53.03
N ALA A 124 27.25 -1.45 -52.37
CA ALA A 124 28.26 -2.38 -52.88
C ALA A 124 27.79 -3.07 -54.18
N ASN A 125 26.53 -3.50 -54.24
CA ASN A 125 25.94 -4.10 -55.43
C ASN A 125 25.85 -3.10 -56.59
N THR A 126 25.40 -1.87 -56.33
CA THR A 126 25.37 -0.79 -57.32
C THR A 126 26.79 -0.48 -57.83
N LEU A 127 27.77 -0.40 -56.93
CA LEU A 127 29.16 -0.16 -57.32
C LEU A 127 29.71 -1.32 -58.16
N ALA A 128 29.44 -2.57 -57.78
CA ALA A 128 29.86 -3.73 -58.55
C ALA A 128 29.25 -3.74 -59.96
N GLN A 129 27.96 -3.43 -60.10
CA GLN A 129 27.30 -3.27 -61.40
C GLN A 129 27.91 -2.13 -62.20
N ASN A 130 28.21 -0.99 -61.57
CA ASN A 130 28.87 0.14 -62.23
C ASN A 130 30.27 -0.23 -62.74
N ILE A 131 31.06 -0.99 -61.95
CA ILE A 131 32.38 -1.48 -62.37
C ILE A 131 32.24 -2.44 -63.56
N GLN A 132 31.27 -3.37 -63.51
CA GLN A 132 31.01 -4.28 -64.62
C GLN A 132 30.64 -3.53 -65.90
N ASN A 133 29.72 -2.56 -65.82
CA ASN A 133 29.33 -1.71 -66.95
C ASN A 133 30.51 -0.91 -67.48
N PHE A 134 31.35 -0.37 -66.60
CA PHE A 134 32.54 0.36 -67.00
C PHE A 134 33.56 -0.50 -67.76
N ASN A 135 33.82 -1.72 -67.27
CA ASN A 135 34.72 -2.65 -67.93
C ASN A 135 34.14 -3.14 -69.26
N LEU A 136 32.85 -3.48 -69.30
CA LEU A 136 32.16 -3.88 -70.53
C LEU A 136 32.21 -2.78 -71.58
N GLY A 137 31.91 -1.53 -71.19
CA GLY A 137 32.01 -0.40 -72.10
C GLY A 137 33.45 -0.12 -72.55
N GLY A 138 34.46 -0.44 -71.72
CA GLY A 138 35.88 -0.39 -72.10
C GLY A 138 36.22 -1.41 -73.19
N LEU A 139 35.79 -2.67 -73.01
CA LEU A 139 35.97 -3.72 -74.01
C LEU A 139 35.26 -3.37 -75.34
N MET A 140 34.08 -2.76 -75.27
CA MET A 140 33.35 -2.33 -76.48
C MET A 140 34.00 -1.15 -77.21
N GLN A 141 34.77 -0.31 -76.51
CA GLN A 141 35.56 0.76 -77.14
C GLN A 141 36.76 0.22 -77.93
N GLU A 142 37.25 -0.98 -77.60
CA GLU A 142 38.35 -1.64 -78.31
C GLU A 142 37.87 -2.37 -79.59
N SER A 143 36.58 -2.29 -79.92
CA SER A 143 36.00 -2.90 -81.13
C SER A 143 36.30 -2.08 -82.39
N ASP A 144 36.49 -2.76 -83.52
CA ASP A 144 36.70 -2.14 -84.84
C ASP A 144 35.44 -1.52 -85.46
N ASN A 145 34.26 -1.74 -84.87
CA ASN A 145 32.99 -1.18 -85.34
C ASN A 145 32.68 0.17 -84.64
N PRO A 146 32.57 1.29 -85.39
CA PRO A 146 32.27 2.62 -84.83
C PRO A 146 30.99 2.68 -83.99
N GLN A 147 29.96 1.90 -84.33
CA GLN A 147 28.70 1.84 -83.58
C GLN A 147 28.88 1.16 -82.22
N THR A 148 29.71 0.11 -82.17
CA THR A 148 30.06 -0.60 -80.93
C THR A 148 30.93 0.28 -80.02
N MET A 149 31.87 1.04 -80.60
CA MET A 149 32.67 2.01 -79.86
C MET A 149 31.82 3.11 -79.22
N MET A 150 30.87 3.68 -79.95
CA MET A 150 29.94 4.68 -79.42
C MET A 150 29.05 4.11 -78.31
N GLY A 151 28.59 2.86 -78.46
CA GLY A 151 27.87 2.13 -77.41
C GLY A 151 28.72 1.96 -76.15
N GLY A 152 29.99 1.56 -76.30
CA GLY A 152 30.95 1.42 -75.19
C GLY A 152 31.20 2.74 -74.45
N ASN A 153 31.37 3.84 -75.19
CA ASN A 153 31.47 5.19 -74.63
C ASN A 153 30.24 5.56 -73.77
N ALA A 154 29.03 5.29 -74.28
CA ALA A 154 27.79 5.61 -73.58
C ALA A 154 27.64 4.77 -72.29
N ILE A 155 27.94 3.48 -72.34
CA ILE A 155 27.85 2.58 -71.17
C ILE A 155 28.87 2.99 -70.09
N ARG A 156 30.10 3.36 -70.46
CA ARG A 156 31.08 3.89 -69.50
C ARG A 156 30.64 5.21 -68.87
N ALA A 157 30.04 6.11 -69.65
CA ALA A 157 29.50 7.36 -69.13
C ALA A 157 28.36 7.14 -68.12
N GLN A 158 27.51 6.16 -68.36
CA GLN A 158 26.40 5.80 -67.47
C GLN A 158 26.84 5.10 -66.19
N SER A 159 28.03 4.48 -66.15
CA SER A 159 28.56 3.83 -64.93
C SER A 159 28.78 4.78 -63.75
N GLY A 160 28.86 6.10 -64.00
CA GLY A 160 29.13 7.10 -62.97
C GLY A 160 30.55 7.03 -62.37
N LEU A 161 31.43 6.18 -62.91
CA LEU A 161 32.82 6.00 -62.46
C LEU A 161 33.83 6.89 -63.20
N LEU A 162 33.41 7.52 -64.30
CA LEU A 162 34.22 8.55 -64.96
C LEU A 162 34.26 9.79 -64.08
N LYS A 163 35.46 10.27 -63.72
CA LYS A 163 35.62 11.57 -63.07
C LYS A 163 35.06 12.65 -63.99
N ASN A 164 34.04 13.37 -63.52
CA ASN A 164 33.63 14.62 -64.16
C ASN A 164 34.84 15.57 -64.17
N PRO A 165 35.31 16.03 -65.35
CA PRO A 165 36.50 16.87 -65.45
C PRO A 165 36.38 18.29 -64.82
N GLY A 166 35.31 18.56 -64.05
CA GLY A 166 35.06 19.85 -63.40
C GLY A 166 34.74 19.80 -61.90
N GLN A 167 34.67 18.64 -61.24
CA GLN A 167 34.37 18.58 -59.81
C GLN A 167 35.66 18.66 -58.97
N LYS A 168 36.07 19.88 -58.62
CA LYS A 168 37.05 20.11 -57.54
C LYS A 168 36.45 19.58 -56.22
N PRO A 169 37.25 18.94 -55.34
CA PRO A 169 36.77 18.54 -54.02
C PRO A 169 36.20 19.76 -53.28
N PRO A 170 35.10 19.62 -52.53
CA PRO A 170 34.59 20.73 -51.72
C PRO A 170 35.68 21.17 -50.74
N LEU A 171 35.99 22.47 -50.74
CA LEU A 171 36.87 23.08 -49.75
C LEU A 171 36.23 22.90 -48.38
N ILE A 172 36.85 22.09 -47.53
CA ILE A 172 36.48 21.97 -46.13
C ILE A 172 36.82 23.31 -45.49
N THR A 173 35.84 24.18 -45.26
CA THR A 173 36.03 25.34 -44.39
C THR A 173 36.34 24.80 -42.99
N PRO A 174 37.48 25.20 -42.37
CA PRO A 174 37.79 24.74 -41.03
C PRO A 174 36.68 25.24 -40.09
N MET A 175 36.06 24.31 -39.36
CA MET A 175 35.04 24.62 -38.35
C MET A 175 35.55 25.76 -37.47
N GLY A 176 34.83 26.87 -37.46
CA GLY A 176 35.10 27.99 -36.57
C GLY A 176 35.12 27.49 -35.13
N ARG A 177 36.23 27.75 -34.44
CA ARG A 177 36.23 27.78 -32.97
C ARG A 177 35.42 28.98 -32.52
N LYS A 178 34.25 28.74 -31.93
CA LYS A 178 33.76 29.29 -30.65
C LYS A 178 32.26 29.04 -30.50
#